data_AF-A0A816CW94-F1
#
_entry.id   AF-A0A816CW94-F1
#
_cell.length_a   1.000
_cell.length_b   1.000
_cell.length_c   1.000
_cell.angle_alpha   90.00
_cell.angle_beta   90.00
_cell.angle_gamma   90.00
#
_symmetry.space_group_name_H-M   'P 1'
#
loop_
_entity.id
_entity.type
_entity.pdbx_description
1 polymer ?
#
loop_
_entity_poly.entity_id
_entity_poly.type
_entity_poly.pdbx_seq_one_letter_code
_entity_poly.pdbx_strand_id
1 'polypeptide(L)'
;MKRGRIVAIAILVFAAAAFVTNLIANCSDRWGINSRDGGERTFRRAGLWQVCFNMYRHRFDYYGKIYNGCWWLFSPEIRMLRSWISNYWLRWVQTLCTLSMICSLFALGSSINVNRQDNF
;
A
#
# COMPACT_ATOMS: atom_id res chain seq x y z
N MET A 1 13.87 -8.17 36.87
CA MET A 1 12.44 -7.99 36.51
C MET A 1 12.13 -6.66 35.79
N LYS A 2 12.54 -5.47 36.27
CA LYS A 2 12.20 -4.19 35.62
C LYS A 2 12.75 -3.99 34.19
N ARG A 3 13.96 -4.50 33.92
CA ARG A 3 14.63 -4.38 32.59
C ARG A 3 13.91 -5.14 31.47
N GLY A 4 13.33 -6.31 31.77
CA GLY A 4 12.58 -7.12 30.79
C GLY A 4 11.26 -6.48 30.37
N ARG A 5 10.50 -5.93 31.34
CA ARG A 5 9.24 -5.21 31.06
C ARG A 5 9.46 -3.98 30.17
N ILE A 6 10.55 -3.23 30.38
CA ILE A 6 10.89 -2.06 29.54
C ILE A 6 11.16 -2.50 28.10
N VAL A 7 11.89 -3.60 27.89
CA VAL A 7 12.16 -4.13 26.55
C VAL A 7 10.89 -4.61 25.86
N ALA A 8 10.00 -5.32 26.58
CA ALA A 8 8.73 -5.78 26.02
C ALA A 8 7.81 -4.62 25.60
N ILE A 9 7.73 -3.57 26.41
CA ILE A 9 6.97 -2.36 26.08
C ILE A 9 7.58 -1.64 24.87
N ALA A 10 8.91 -1.54 24.79
CA ALA A 10 9.58 -0.92 23.64
C ALA A 10 9.29 -1.68 22.33
N ILE A 11 9.31 -3.02 22.36
CA ILE A 11 8.96 -3.86 21.21
C ILE A 11 7.50 -3.65 20.79
N LEU A 12 6.57 -3.61 21.76
CA LEU A 12 5.14 -3.35 21.51
C LEU A 12 4.92 -2.02 20.80
N VAL A 13 5.52 -0.94 21.32
CA VAL A 13 5.40 0.40 20.75
C VAL A 13 5.98 0.45 19.35
N PHE A 14 7.16 -0.14 19.14
CA PHE A 14 7.80 -0.16 17.84
C PHE A 14 7.00 -0.96 16.80
N ALA A 15 6.52 -2.14 17.17
CA ALA A 15 5.70 -2.98 16.29
C ALA A 15 4.36 -2.33 15.93
N ALA A 16 3.72 -1.65 16.89
CA ALA A 16 2.49 -0.89 16.65
C ALA A 16 2.74 0.30 15.70
N ALA A 17 3.81 1.06 15.91
CA ALA A 17 4.18 2.17 15.03
C ALA A 17 4.47 1.68 13.60
N ALA A 18 5.26 0.61 13.46
CA ALA A 18 5.59 0.01 12.17
C ALA A 18 4.33 -0.50 11.43
N PHE A 19 3.38 -1.08 12.14
CA PHE A 19 2.10 -1.51 11.56
C PHE A 19 1.29 -0.31 11.03
N VAL A 20 1.15 0.74 11.83
CA VAL A 20 0.39 1.95 11.45
C VAL A 20 1.02 2.64 10.25
N THR A 21 2.34 2.81 10.23
CA THR A 21 3.01 3.45 9.10
C THR A 21 2.90 2.62 7.82
N ASN A 22 3.01 1.28 7.92
CA ASN A 22 2.79 0.40 6.78
C ASN A 22 1.36 0.46 6.27
N LEU A 23 0.37 0.53 7.16
CA LEU A 23 -1.04 0.66 6.77
C LEU A 23 -1.28 1.96 6.00
N ILE A 24 -0.77 3.08 6.51
CA ILE A 24 -0.88 4.39 5.83
C ILE A 24 -0.19 4.35 4.47
N ALA A 25 1.01 3.76 4.39
CA ALA A 25 1.73 3.60 3.14
C ALA A 25 0.94 2.75 2.14
N ASN A 26 0.38 1.61 2.55
CA ASN A 26 -0.44 0.75 1.68
C ASN A 26 -1.68 1.48 1.15
N CYS A 27 -2.37 2.24 1.99
CA CYS A 27 -3.57 3.00 1.60
C CYS A 27 -3.25 4.28 0.81
N SER A 28 -1.98 4.70 0.76
CA SER A 28 -1.57 5.93 0.08
C SER A 28 -1.77 5.83 -1.43
N ASP A 29 -2.32 6.90 -1.99
CA ASP A 29 -2.56 7.12 -3.40
C ASP A 29 -1.38 7.82 -4.11
N ARG A 30 -0.24 8.00 -3.42
CA ARG A 30 0.87 8.86 -3.86
C ARG A 30 2.20 8.14 -4.15
N TRP A 31 2.15 6.86 -4.45
CA TRP A 31 3.36 6.07 -4.77
C TRP A 31 4.00 6.47 -6.10
N GLY A 32 3.18 6.81 -7.09
CA GLY A 32 3.64 7.32 -8.37
C GLY A 32 2.87 8.58 -8.74
N ILE A 33 3.57 9.72 -8.79
CA ILE A 33 3.00 10.98 -9.25
C ILE A 33 3.59 11.25 -10.62
N ASN A 34 2.74 11.33 -11.64
CA ASN A 34 3.14 11.80 -12.95
C ASN A 34 2.79 13.29 -13.03
N SER A 35 3.73 14.14 -12.61
CA SER A 35 3.63 15.61 -12.63
C SER A 35 3.88 16.17 -14.03
N ARG A 36 3.21 15.61 -15.06
CA ARG A 36 3.17 16.29 -16.36
C ARG A 36 2.00 17.27 -16.33
N ASP A 37 2.20 18.32 -15.55
CA ASP A 37 1.25 19.37 -15.12
C ASP A 37 0.71 20.27 -16.26
N GLY A 38 0.67 19.79 -17.51
CA GLY A 38 0.23 20.61 -18.64
C GLY A 38 -0.33 19.86 -19.85
N GLY A 39 -0.54 18.55 -19.78
CA GLY A 39 -1.18 17.79 -20.87
C GLY A 39 -2.57 17.33 -20.45
N GLU A 40 -3.62 17.72 -21.17
CA GLU A 40 -5.03 17.39 -20.91
C GLU A 40 -5.39 15.88 -20.93
N ARG A 41 -4.41 14.96 -20.88
CA ARG A 41 -4.61 13.51 -21.06
C ARG A 41 -3.60 12.67 -20.29
N THR A 42 -3.27 13.04 -19.04
CA THR A 42 -2.17 12.41 -18.28
C THR A 42 -2.65 11.62 -17.06
N PHE A 43 -1.79 10.68 -16.65
CA PHE A 43 -1.96 9.88 -15.45
C PHE A 43 -1.73 10.79 -14.23
N ARG A 44 -2.70 10.94 -13.32
CA ARG A 44 -2.61 11.94 -12.24
C ARG A 44 -1.84 11.37 -11.04
N ARG A 45 -2.28 10.22 -10.51
CA ARG A 45 -1.69 9.57 -9.33
C ARG A 45 -1.86 8.06 -9.35
N ALA A 46 -0.81 7.33 -8.97
CA ALA A 46 -0.83 5.90 -8.69
C ALA A 46 -0.65 5.67 -7.19
N GLY A 47 -1.66 5.11 -6.56
CA GLY A 47 -1.52 4.38 -5.31
C GLY A 47 -1.08 2.94 -5.54
N LEU A 48 -0.86 2.25 -4.43
CA LEU A 48 -0.55 0.83 -4.47
C LEU A 48 -1.76 0.02 -4.95
N TRP A 49 -2.97 0.37 -4.51
CA TRP A 49 -4.19 -0.38 -4.82
C TRP A 49 -5.20 0.36 -5.68
N GLN A 50 -5.04 1.67 -5.86
CA GLN A 50 -5.96 2.53 -6.60
C GLN A 50 -5.17 3.46 -7.51
N VAL A 51 -5.72 3.76 -8.68
CA VAL A 51 -5.10 4.64 -9.68
C VAL A 51 -6.10 5.71 -10.09
N CYS A 52 -5.65 6.96 -10.19
CA CYS A 52 -6.51 8.09 -10.50
C CYS A 52 -6.10 8.71 -11.85
N PHE A 53 -7.04 8.72 -12.78
CA PHE A 53 -6.88 9.24 -14.13
C PHE A 53 -7.61 10.57 -14.30
N ASN A 54 -7.08 11.42 -15.19
CA ASN A 54 -7.73 12.66 -15.61
C ASN A 54 -7.83 12.71 -17.12
N MET A 55 -9.02 12.42 -17.66
CA MET A 55 -9.29 12.40 -19.09
C MET A 55 -8.27 11.58 -19.89
N TYR A 56 -7.81 10.47 -19.31
CA TYR A 56 -6.76 9.65 -19.92
C TYR A 56 -7.35 8.79 -21.04
N ARG A 57 -6.73 8.85 -22.23
CA ARG A 57 -7.10 8.02 -23.38
C ARG A 57 -5.91 7.16 -23.77
N HIS A 58 -6.06 5.85 -23.61
CA HIS A 58 -4.99 4.91 -23.93
C HIS A 58 -4.86 4.77 -25.45
N ARG A 59 -3.63 4.87 -26.00
CA ARG A 59 -3.39 4.84 -27.46
C ARG A 59 -3.83 3.53 -28.12
N PHE A 60 -3.77 2.42 -27.39
CA PHE A 60 -4.10 1.08 -27.91
C PHE A 60 -5.53 0.61 -27.56
N ASP A 61 -6.40 1.50 -27.10
CA ASP A 61 -7.81 1.16 -26.84
C ASP A 61 -8.65 1.39 -28.11
N TYR A 62 -9.12 0.31 -28.73
CA TYR A 62 -9.94 0.35 -29.95
C TYR A 62 -11.27 1.08 -29.75
N TYR A 63 -11.81 1.09 -28.53
CA TYR A 63 -13.07 1.78 -28.21
C TYR A 63 -12.87 3.25 -27.85
N GLY A 64 -11.61 3.69 -27.73
CA GLY A 64 -11.28 5.07 -27.43
C GLY A 64 -11.84 5.59 -26.10
N LYS A 65 -12.10 4.71 -25.13
CA LYS A 65 -12.65 5.08 -23.83
C LYS A 65 -11.77 6.12 -23.12
N ILE A 66 -12.44 7.06 -22.48
CA ILE A 66 -11.80 8.08 -21.64
C ILE A 66 -11.93 7.63 -20.19
N TYR A 67 -10.79 7.38 -19.55
CA TYR A 67 -10.74 7.00 -18.14
C TYR A 67 -10.65 8.27 -17.30
N ASN A 68 -11.65 8.45 -16.42
CA ASN A 68 -11.75 9.60 -15.54
C ASN A 68 -12.09 9.14 -14.12
N GLY A 69 -11.52 9.83 -13.13
CA GLY A 69 -11.71 9.48 -11.72
C GLY A 69 -10.73 8.41 -11.22
N CYS A 70 -11.00 7.91 -10.02
CA CYS A 70 -10.16 6.92 -9.37
C CYS A 70 -10.76 5.52 -9.50
N TRP A 71 -9.91 4.58 -9.89
CA TRP A 71 -10.28 3.21 -10.18
C TRP A 71 -9.45 2.27 -9.33
N TRP A 72 -10.11 1.24 -8.81
CA TRP A 72 -9.40 0.17 -8.13
C TRP A 72 -8.50 -0.56 -9.13
N LEU A 73 -7.25 -0.85 -8.74
CA LEU A 73 -6.28 -1.51 -9.61
C LEU A 73 -6.83 -2.85 -10.12
N PHE A 74 -7.62 -3.54 -9.29
CA PHE A 74 -8.20 -4.83 -9.61
C PHE A 74 -9.52 -4.79 -10.42
N SER A 75 -10.00 -3.61 -10.82
CA SER A 75 -11.24 -3.47 -11.60
C SER A 75 -11.13 -4.09 -13.00
N PRO A 76 -12.20 -4.71 -13.53
CA PRO A 76 -12.20 -5.34 -14.85
C PRO A 76 -12.04 -4.32 -15.99
N GLU A 77 -12.49 -3.08 -15.82
CA GLU A 77 -12.46 -2.02 -16.83
C GLU A 77 -11.04 -1.63 -17.22
N ILE A 78 -10.11 -1.65 -16.26
CA ILE A 78 -8.71 -1.30 -16.48
C ILE A 78 -7.80 -2.52 -16.62
N ARG A 79 -8.35 -3.73 -16.84
CA ARG A 79 -7.59 -4.98 -16.90
C ARG A 79 -6.45 -4.92 -17.92
N MET A 80 -6.69 -4.30 -19.08
CA MET A 80 -5.68 -4.14 -20.13
C MET A 80 -4.59 -3.12 -19.75
N LEU A 81 -4.95 -2.06 -19.04
CA LEU A 81 -4.01 -1.05 -18.55
C LEU A 81 -3.23 -1.55 -17.32
N ARG A 82 -3.75 -2.55 -16.60
CA ARG A 82 -3.10 -3.06 -15.38
C ARG A 82 -1.70 -3.59 -15.66
N SER A 83 -1.46 -4.29 -16.76
CA SER A 83 -0.12 -4.79 -17.10
C SER A 83 0.88 -3.65 -17.30
N TRP A 84 0.42 -2.52 -17.84
CA TRP A 84 1.22 -1.32 -18.04
C TRP A 84 1.48 -0.53 -16.76
N ILE A 85 0.49 -0.43 -15.87
CA ILE A 85 0.59 0.36 -14.64
C ILE A 85 1.27 -0.44 -13.53
N SER A 86 0.90 -1.72 -13.39
CA SER A 86 1.47 -2.65 -12.41
C SER A 86 2.72 -3.30 -12.99
N ASN A 87 3.76 -2.51 -13.25
CA ASN A 87 5.09 -3.02 -13.54
C ASN A 87 5.54 -3.99 -12.44
N TYR A 88 6.45 -4.91 -12.77
CA TYR A 88 6.94 -5.95 -11.84
C TYR A 88 7.36 -5.37 -10.49
N TRP A 89 8.01 -4.20 -10.49
CA TRP A 89 8.39 -3.48 -9.28
C TRP A 89 7.21 -3.20 -8.34
N LEU A 90 6.10 -2.61 -8.82
CA LEU A 90 4.95 -2.25 -7.98
C LEU A 90 4.31 -3.49 -7.37
N ARG A 91 4.28 -4.59 -8.12
CA ARG A 91 3.75 -5.88 -7.65
C ARG A 91 4.59 -6.47 -6.52
N TRP A 92 5.92 -6.35 -6.58
CA TRP A 92 6.79 -6.76 -5.48
C TRP A 92 6.64 -5.87 -4.25
N VAL A 93 6.50 -4.56 -4.43
CA VAL A 93 6.25 -3.64 -3.31
C VAL A 93 4.93 -3.99 -2.62
N GLN A 94 3.85 -4.25 -3.37
CA GLN A 94 2.58 -4.72 -2.83
C GLN A 94 2.74 -5.96 -1.95
N THR A 95 3.46 -6.98 -2.43
CA THR A 95 3.63 -8.24 -1.67
C THR A 95 4.52 -8.07 -0.45
N LEU A 96 5.57 -7.26 -0.53
CA LEU A 96 6.45 -6.99 0.60
C LEU A 96 5.75 -6.16 1.68
N CYS A 97 4.96 -5.17 1.29
CA CYS A 97 4.18 -4.35 2.21
C CYS A 97 3.08 -5.16 2.92
N THR A 98 2.38 -6.06 2.23
CA THR A 98 1.40 -6.94 2.87
C THR A 98 2.07 -7.97 3.78
N LEU A 99 3.20 -8.55 3.36
CA LEU A 99 3.97 -9.47 4.19
C LEU A 99 4.48 -8.78 5.47
N SER A 100 4.98 -7.55 5.35
CA SER A 100 5.43 -6.74 6.50
C SER A 100 4.31 -6.49 7.51
N MET A 101 3.09 -6.18 7.05
CA MET A 101 1.92 -6.05 7.92
C MET A 101 1.60 -7.36 8.64
N ILE A 102 1.64 -8.49 7.94
CA ILE A 102 1.40 -9.82 8.53
C ILE A 102 2.44 -10.13 9.61
N CYS A 103 3.73 -9.92 9.33
CA CYS A 103 4.81 -10.10 10.31
C CYS A 103 4.64 -9.21 11.54
N SER A 104 4.20 -7.96 11.35
CA SER A 104 3.96 -7.01 12.46
C SER A 104 2.81 -7.49 13.37
N LEU A 105 1.75 -8.07 12.80
CA LEU A 105 0.65 -8.66 13.57
C LEU A 105 1.10 -9.86 14.40
N PHE A 106 1.93 -10.73 13.83
CA PHE A 106 2.52 -11.86 14.57
C PHE A 106 3.39 -11.38 15.73
N ALA A 107 4.21 -10.35 15.52
CA ALA A 107 5.06 -9.78 16.57
C ALA A 107 4.24 -9.14 17.71
N LEU A 108 3.13 -8.47 17.39
CA LEU A 108 2.22 -7.94 18.40
C LEU A 108 1.55 -9.07 19.20
N GLY A 109 1.07 -10.11 18.50
CA GLY A 109 0.45 -11.28 19.14
C GLY A 109 1.39 -12.01 20.10
N SER A 110 2.65 -12.23 19.72
CA SER A 110 3.64 -12.86 20.61
C SER A 110 4.00 -11.97 21.80
N SER A 111 4.15 -10.66 21.59
CA SER A 111 4.51 -9.72 22.67
C SER A 111 3.42 -9.58 23.72
N ILE A 112 2.14 -9.64 23.33
CA ILE A 112 1.00 -9.64 24.27
C ILE A 112 1.00 -10.91 25.13
N ASN A 113 1.27 -12.06 24.52
CA ASN A 113 1.33 -13.33 25.25
C ASN A 113 2.49 -13.36 26.25
N VAL A 114 3.67 -12.84 25.89
CA VAL A 114 4.81 -12.71 26.81
C VAL A 114 4.47 -11.80 27.99
N ASN A 115 3.87 -10.62 27.74
CA ASN A 115 3.46 -9.73 28.82
C ASN A 115 2.43 -10.38 29.76
N ARG A 116 1.56 -11.28 29.26
CA ARG A 116 0.62 -12.02 30.11
C ARG A 116 1.33 -12.99 31.06
N GLN A 117 2.40 -13.67 30.63
CA GLN A 117 3.14 -14.61 31.48
C GLN A 117 3.91 -13.91 32.60
N ASP A 118 4.42 -12.70 32.36
CA ASP A 118 5.14 -11.90 33.37
C ASP A 118 4.26 -11.33 34.51
N ASN A 119 2.93 -11.49 34.44
CA ASN A 119 1.98 -11.00 35.44
C ASN A 119 1.47 -12.11 36.39
N PHE A 120 1.89 -13.36 36.23
CA PHE A 120 1.64 -14.48 37.16
C PHE A 120 2.90 -14.81 37.96
#